data_AF-A0A9N8HDA7-F1
#
_entry.id   AF-A0A9N8HDA7-F1
#
_cell.length_a   1.000
_cell.length_b   1.000
_cell.length_c   1.000
_cell.angle_alpha   90.00
_cell.angle_beta   90.00
_cell.angle_gamma   90.00
#
_symmetry.space_group_name_H-M   'P 1'
#
loop_
_entity.id
_entity.type
_entity.pdbx_description
1 polymer ?
#
loop_
_entity_poly.entity_id
_entity_poly.type
_entity_poly.pdbx_seq_one_letter_code
_entity_poly.pdbx_strand_id
1 'polypeptide(L)'
;MDDGETGGAAEYASARKLVLRAAKRETALTAVGDPNSPFGADFSKMPLKPDHCQRPCWSCPDGTIYLEAFHDLYASAYDFLVAIAEPVARPEFLHQYKLTPYSLYAAVATNIETEAIISVLDRMSKNKLPKQVKAFVRDCTQKYGKAKLVLKHNKFYVESEFHTENLHIIEEPEDDSDEEEEEGQQAGQKKGTKQVVSFQVKGELVEQVKRQAIELDYPLMDEYDFRNDKINPDVPKMDLKPHTRIRRYQERALAKMFGNGRARSGIIVLPCGAGKTLTGVTAAQTIKKSVVCLATNAVSVLHGNSNSSLDQHS
;
A
#
# COMPACT_ATOMS: atom_id res chain seq x y z
N MET A 1 6.39 -37.31 7.72
CA MET A 1 7.47 -36.44 7.22
C MET A 1 6.77 -35.45 6.30
N ASP A 2 5.85 -34.59 6.72
CA ASP A 2 5.72 -33.69 7.87
C ASP A 2 6.79 -32.60 7.99
N ASP A 3 6.96 -31.84 6.90
CA ASP A 3 7.73 -30.58 6.86
C ASP A 3 6.84 -29.36 6.51
N GLY A 4 5.51 -29.50 6.61
CA GLY A 4 4.54 -28.49 6.16
C GLY A 4 4.02 -27.52 7.25
N GLU A 5 4.11 -27.87 8.53
CA GLU A 5 3.47 -27.08 9.62
C GLU A 5 4.33 -25.93 10.16
N THR A 6 5.66 -25.98 9.99
CA THR A 6 6.58 -25.01 10.61
C THR A 6 6.64 -23.66 9.89
N GLY A 7 6.35 -23.63 8.58
CA GLY A 7 6.37 -22.42 7.75
C GLY A 7 5.26 -21.41 8.11
N GLY A 8 4.02 -21.89 8.26
CA GLY A 8 2.86 -21.03 8.51
C GLY A 8 2.84 -20.37 9.89
N ALA A 9 3.36 -21.05 10.92
CA ALA A 9 3.44 -20.50 12.27
C ALA A 9 4.39 -19.29 12.36
N ALA A 10 5.52 -19.36 11.65
CA ALA A 10 6.54 -18.32 11.67
C ALA A 10 6.19 -17.11 10.78
N GLU A 11 5.47 -17.32 9.68
CA GLU A 11 4.85 -16.24 8.89
C GLU A 11 3.85 -15.45 9.74
N TYR A 12 2.93 -16.16 10.40
CA TYR A 12 1.93 -15.55 11.27
C TYR A 12 2.56 -14.75 12.43
N ALA A 13 3.68 -15.24 12.99
CA ALA A 13 4.45 -14.53 14.01
C ALA A 13 5.07 -13.21 13.48
N SER A 14 5.57 -13.22 12.24
CA SER A 14 6.22 -12.06 11.61
C SER A 14 5.20 -10.98 11.22
N ALA A 15 4.08 -11.39 10.63
CA ALA A 15 2.93 -10.52 10.39
C ALA A 15 2.41 -9.91 11.71
N ARG A 16 2.29 -10.71 12.78
CA ARG A 16 1.93 -10.23 14.12
C ARG A 16 2.91 -9.20 14.66
N LYS A 17 4.23 -9.37 14.49
CA LYS A 17 5.23 -8.36 14.90
C LYS A 17 5.00 -7.04 14.18
N LEU A 18 4.73 -7.06 12.87
CA LEU A 18 4.40 -5.85 12.09
C LEU A 18 3.14 -5.17 12.63
N VAL A 19 2.10 -5.96 12.94
CA VAL A 19 0.86 -5.46 13.53
C VAL A 19 1.09 -4.83 14.90
N LEU A 20 1.86 -5.48 15.77
CA LEU A 20 2.21 -4.98 17.10
C LEU A 20 3.02 -3.68 17.03
N ARG A 21 3.98 -3.59 16.09
CA ARG A 21 4.75 -2.36 15.86
C ARG A 21 3.85 -1.22 15.37
N ALA A 22 2.95 -1.50 14.43
CA ALA A 22 1.97 -0.53 13.96
C ALA A 22 1.06 -0.07 15.11
N ALA A 23 0.51 -1.00 15.89
CA ALA A 23 -0.33 -0.68 17.05
C ALA A 23 0.43 0.18 18.07
N LYS A 24 1.70 -0.14 18.38
CA LYS A 24 2.53 0.65 19.29
C LYS A 24 2.73 2.09 18.78
N ARG A 25 2.99 2.26 17.48
CA ARG A 25 3.11 3.58 16.84
C ARG A 25 1.79 4.37 16.89
N GLU A 26 0.66 3.70 16.66
CA GLU A 26 -0.66 4.30 16.75
C GLU A 26 -0.98 4.74 18.19
N THR A 27 -0.73 3.87 19.18
CA THR A 27 -0.93 4.21 20.61
C THR A 27 -0.08 5.41 21.02
N ALA A 28 1.17 5.49 20.56
CA ALA A 28 2.05 6.60 20.85
C ALA A 28 1.53 7.93 20.28
N LEU A 29 0.87 7.90 19.12
CA LEU A 29 0.23 9.07 18.53
C LEU A 29 -1.06 9.45 19.29
N THR A 30 -1.88 8.47 19.67
CA THR A 30 -3.15 8.73 20.36
C THR A 30 -3.01 9.11 21.83
N ALA A 31 -1.84 8.88 22.44
CA ALA A 31 -1.55 9.26 23.83
C ALA A 31 -1.43 10.78 24.04
N VAL A 32 -1.72 11.59 23.03
CA VAL A 32 -1.63 13.05 23.08
C VAL A 32 -2.93 13.61 23.66
N GLY A 33 -3.00 13.67 24.99
CA GLY A 33 -4.10 14.21 25.78
C GLY A 33 -3.88 13.91 27.26
N ASP A 34 -4.56 14.61 28.16
CA ASP A 34 -4.55 14.22 29.58
C ASP A 34 -5.34 12.90 29.72
N PRO A 35 -4.69 11.77 30.08
CA PRO A 35 -5.36 10.48 30.22
C PRO A 35 -6.41 10.50 31.36
N ASN A 36 -6.38 11.49 32.24
CA ASN A 36 -7.33 11.68 33.32
C ASN A 36 -8.49 12.63 32.95
N SER A 37 -8.52 13.18 31.74
CA SER A 37 -9.62 14.03 31.28
C SER A 37 -10.86 13.18 30.99
N PRO A 38 -11.99 13.39 31.70
CA PRO A 38 -13.24 12.68 31.41
C PRO A 38 -13.86 13.10 30.07
N PHE A 39 -13.34 14.14 29.42
CA PHE A 39 -13.86 14.71 28.18
C PHE A 39 -13.00 14.37 26.94
N GLY A 40 -12.01 13.49 27.09
CA GLY A 40 -11.05 13.19 26.03
C GLY A 40 -9.98 14.28 25.87
N ALA A 41 -9.30 14.28 24.72
CA ALA A 41 -8.19 15.19 24.45
C ALA A 41 -8.70 16.61 24.09
N ASP A 42 -8.21 17.64 24.80
CA ASP A 42 -8.51 19.05 24.53
C ASP A 42 -7.44 19.68 23.62
N PHE A 43 -7.86 20.08 22.41
CA PHE A 43 -7.01 20.74 21.41
C PHE A 43 -7.36 22.21 21.18
N SER A 44 -8.10 22.85 22.10
CA SER A 44 -8.58 24.24 21.96
C SER A 44 -7.47 25.27 21.83
N LYS A 45 -6.25 24.95 22.30
CA LYS A 45 -5.08 25.85 22.29
C LYS A 45 -4.28 25.81 20.98
N MET A 46 -4.72 25.06 19.97
CA MET A 46 -3.99 24.96 18.72
C MET A 46 -4.05 26.27 17.91
N PRO A 47 -2.91 26.81 17.44
CA PRO A 47 -2.89 28.05 16.69
C PRO A 47 -3.46 27.86 15.27
N LEU A 48 -4.45 28.68 14.95
CA LEU A 48 -4.99 28.81 13.59
C LEU A 48 -4.00 29.55 12.69
N LYS A 49 -4.04 29.22 11.39
CA LYS A 49 -3.36 29.99 10.37
C LYS A 49 -4.21 31.23 10.01
N PRO A 50 -3.59 32.35 9.57
CA PRO A 50 -4.34 33.55 9.20
C PRO A 50 -5.39 33.32 8.09
N ASP A 51 -5.14 32.36 7.20
CA ASP A 51 -5.97 31.98 6.06
C ASP A 51 -6.81 30.71 6.32
N HIS A 52 -7.09 30.38 7.58
CA HIS A 52 -7.81 29.15 7.97
C HIS A 52 -9.20 29.01 7.32
N CYS A 53 -9.86 30.10 6.95
CA CYS A 53 -11.14 30.06 6.27
C CYS A 53 -11.06 29.49 4.83
N GLN A 54 -9.88 29.50 4.22
CA GLN A 54 -9.63 29.01 2.86
C GLN A 54 -9.07 27.58 2.82
N ARG A 55 -9.10 26.88 3.97
CA ARG A 55 -8.49 25.56 4.16
C ARG A 55 -9.55 24.55 4.62
N PRO A 56 -9.67 23.38 3.98
CA PRO A 56 -10.78 22.46 4.22
C PRO A 56 -10.57 21.49 5.40
N CYS A 57 -9.35 21.37 5.93
CA CYS A 57 -9.03 20.31 6.91
C CYS A 57 -8.66 20.86 8.29
N TRP A 58 -8.95 20.10 9.34
CA TRP A 58 -8.41 20.29 10.68
C TRP A 58 -7.54 19.09 11.04
N SER A 59 -6.32 19.30 11.51
CA SER A 59 -5.38 18.21 11.82
C SER A 59 -5.04 18.19 13.30
N CYS A 60 -5.48 17.16 14.00
CA CYS A 60 -5.28 17.01 15.44
C CYS A 60 -3.95 16.29 15.76
N PRO A 61 -3.35 16.53 16.94
CA PRO A 61 -2.10 15.90 17.35
C PRO A 61 -2.17 14.37 17.50
N ASP A 62 -3.36 13.82 17.71
CA ASP A 62 -3.66 12.39 17.84
C ASP A 62 -3.76 11.65 16.48
N GLY A 63 -3.55 12.37 15.37
CA GLY A 63 -3.69 11.81 14.01
C GLY A 63 -5.10 11.86 13.45
N THR A 64 -6.07 12.40 14.19
CA THR A 64 -7.42 12.63 13.67
C THR A 64 -7.42 13.81 12.70
N ILE A 65 -8.08 13.65 11.56
CA ILE A 65 -8.24 14.70 10.56
C ILE A 65 -9.72 14.89 10.28
N TYR A 66 -10.22 16.12 10.45
CA TYR A 66 -11.55 16.50 10.02
C TYR A 66 -11.49 17.19 8.66
N LEU A 67 -12.42 16.86 7.77
CA LEU A 67 -12.53 17.43 6.42
C LEU A 67 -13.93 18.02 6.23
N GLU A 68 -13.99 19.29 5.88
CA GLU A 68 -15.21 20.00 5.53
C GLU A 68 -15.66 19.64 4.11
N ALA A 69 -16.80 18.96 3.99
CA ALA A 69 -17.34 18.50 2.71
C ALA A 69 -17.96 19.62 1.86
N PHE A 70 -18.26 20.75 2.49
CA PHE A 70 -18.86 21.93 1.86
C PHE A 70 -17.83 22.93 1.31
N HIS A 71 -16.53 22.70 1.51
CA HIS A 71 -15.49 23.62 1.04
C HIS A 71 -15.15 23.38 -0.44
N ASP A 72 -14.86 24.43 -1.21
CA ASP A 72 -14.51 24.33 -2.64
C ASP A 72 -13.32 23.39 -2.95
N LEU A 73 -12.37 23.26 -2.02
CA LEU A 73 -11.21 22.39 -2.15
C LEU A 73 -11.47 20.94 -1.69
N TYR A 74 -12.72 20.61 -1.34
CA TYR A 74 -13.11 19.30 -0.84
C TYR A 74 -12.69 18.18 -1.78
N ALA A 75 -12.92 18.31 -3.10
CA ALA A 75 -12.62 17.24 -4.04
C ALA A 75 -11.13 16.85 -4.01
N SER A 76 -10.23 17.85 -4.02
CA SER A 76 -8.78 17.63 -3.93
C SER A 76 -8.35 17.10 -2.57
N ALA A 77 -8.93 17.63 -1.49
CA ALA A 77 -8.61 17.19 -0.13
C ALA A 77 -9.11 15.77 0.17
N TYR A 78 -10.30 15.42 -0.31
CA TYR A 78 -10.88 14.09 -0.24
C TYR A 78 -10.01 13.06 -0.97
N ASP A 79 -9.61 13.36 -2.21
CA ASP A 79 -8.79 12.46 -3.02
C ASP A 79 -7.42 12.23 -2.36
N PHE A 80 -6.84 13.27 -1.78
CA PHE A 80 -5.59 13.17 -1.02
C PHE A 80 -5.75 12.36 0.27
N LEU A 81 -6.75 12.65 1.10
CA LEU A 81 -6.98 11.93 2.37
C LEU A 81 -7.31 10.46 2.14
N VAL A 82 -8.05 10.13 1.08
CA VAL A 82 -8.29 8.72 0.67
C VAL A 82 -6.99 7.99 0.33
N ALA A 83 -5.92 8.69 -0.05
CA ALA A 83 -4.62 8.09 -0.32
C ALA A 83 -3.76 7.86 0.93
N ILE A 84 -3.92 8.69 1.97
CA ILE A 84 -2.98 8.73 3.11
C ILE A 84 -3.59 8.40 4.47
N ALA A 85 -4.91 8.29 4.58
CA ALA A 85 -5.63 8.12 5.83
C ALA A 85 -6.81 7.15 5.69
N GLU A 86 -7.22 6.55 6.80
CA GLU A 86 -8.40 5.69 6.86
C GLU A 86 -9.65 6.50 7.22
N PRO A 87 -10.79 6.29 6.54
CA PRO A 87 -12.04 6.95 6.90
C PRO A 87 -12.64 6.34 8.18
N VAL A 88 -13.01 7.20 9.14
CA VAL A 88 -13.72 6.81 10.37
C VAL A 88 -15.22 7.04 10.21
N ALA A 89 -15.60 8.26 9.81
CA ALA A 89 -16.99 8.65 9.60
C ALA A 89 -17.11 9.62 8.41
N ARG A 90 -18.19 9.51 7.63
CA ARG A 90 -18.45 10.36 6.45
C ARG A 90 -19.92 10.83 6.41
N PRO A 91 -20.36 11.64 7.38
CA PRO A 91 -21.66 12.33 7.31
C PRO A 91 -21.63 13.44 6.26
N GLU A 92 -22.78 14.08 6.00
CA GLU A 92 -22.95 15.02 4.88
C GLU A 92 -21.96 16.21 4.86
N PHE A 93 -21.62 16.77 6.03
CA PHE A 93 -20.87 18.04 6.10
C PHE A 93 -19.44 17.92 6.62
N LEU A 94 -19.15 16.97 7.51
CA LEU A 94 -17.86 16.89 8.20
C LEU A 94 -17.36 15.45 8.27
N HIS A 95 -16.37 15.13 7.45
CA HIS A 95 -15.78 13.80 7.43
C HIS A 95 -14.67 13.69 8.47
N GLN A 96 -14.53 12.51 9.05
CA GLN A 96 -13.47 12.16 9.98
C GLN A 96 -12.58 11.08 9.36
N TYR A 97 -11.29 11.35 9.34
CA TYR A 97 -10.23 10.43 8.93
C TYR A 97 -9.24 10.23 10.07
N LYS A 98 -8.52 9.12 10.04
CA LYS A 98 -7.47 8.80 11.00
C LYS A 98 -6.20 8.41 10.25
N LEU A 99 -5.08 9.04 10.62
CA LEU A 99 -3.77 8.58 10.20
C LEU A 99 -3.41 7.31 10.96
N THR A 100 -3.11 6.27 10.20
CA THR A 100 -2.67 4.97 10.72
C THR A 100 -1.33 4.63 10.07
N PRO A 101 -0.51 3.76 10.70
CA PRO A 101 0.71 3.30 10.04
C PRO A 101 0.40 2.63 8.70
N TYR A 102 -0.66 1.81 8.63
CA TYR A 102 -1.04 1.09 7.41
C TYR A 102 -1.44 2.03 6.26
N SER A 103 -2.22 3.08 6.53
CA SER A 103 -2.60 4.05 5.51
C SER A 103 -1.40 4.83 4.98
N LEU A 104 -0.44 5.17 5.84
CA LEU A 104 0.81 5.81 5.42
C LEU A 104 1.71 4.85 4.63
N TYR A 105 1.79 3.58 5.00
CA TYR A 105 2.53 2.57 4.23
C TYR A 105 1.94 2.41 2.83
N ALA A 106 0.61 2.34 2.73
CA ALA A 106 -0.09 2.29 1.45
C ALA A 106 0.16 3.56 0.61
N ALA A 107 0.24 4.73 1.23
CA ALA A 107 0.57 5.97 0.53
C ALA A 107 1.96 5.92 -0.12
N VAL A 108 2.98 5.49 0.63
CA VAL A 108 4.34 5.35 0.08
C VAL A 108 4.40 4.27 -0.99
N ALA A 109 3.64 3.18 -0.84
CA ALA A 109 3.50 2.15 -1.87
C ALA A 109 2.97 2.69 -3.20
N THR A 110 2.15 3.75 -3.15
CA THR A 110 1.68 4.49 -4.33
C THR A 110 2.64 5.60 -4.80
N ASN A 111 3.90 5.57 -4.35
CA ASN A 111 4.95 6.54 -4.64
C ASN A 111 4.64 7.98 -4.19
N ILE A 112 3.89 8.14 -3.10
CA ILE A 112 3.69 9.45 -2.48
C ILE A 112 4.86 9.71 -1.52
N GLU A 113 5.65 10.75 -1.80
CA GLU A 113 6.82 11.09 -0.99
C GLU A 113 6.45 11.65 0.40
N THR A 114 7.25 11.32 1.42
CA THR A 114 7.06 11.75 2.81
C THR A 114 6.84 13.26 2.96
N GLU A 115 7.74 14.07 2.38
CA GLU A 115 7.65 15.52 2.52
C GLU A 115 6.50 16.10 1.68
N ALA A 116 6.08 15.41 0.61
CA ALA A 116 4.87 15.78 -0.12
C ALA A 116 3.61 15.57 0.74
N ILE A 117 3.54 14.47 1.51
CA ILE A 117 2.44 14.23 2.47
C ILE A 117 2.36 15.37 3.49
N ILE A 118 3.50 15.71 4.11
CA ILE A 118 3.58 16.75 5.14
C ILE A 118 3.23 18.13 4.56
N SER A 119 3.75 18.46 3.38
CA SER A 119 3.51 19.73 2.70
C SER A 119 2.04 19.91 2.32
N VAL A 120 1.40 18.88 1.74
CA VAL A 120 -0.01 18.94 1.35
C VAL A 120 -0.93 18.97 2.58
N LEU A 121 -0.65 18.16 3.60
CA LEU A 121 -1.39 18.23 4.88
C LEU A 121 -1.30 19.61 5.50
N ASP A 122 -0.10 20.19 5.60
CA ASP A 122 0.07 21.53 6.16
C ASP A 122 -0.65 22.58 5.29
N ARG A 123 -0.62 22.45 3.95
CA ARG A 123 -1.34 23.35 3.04
C ARG A 123 -2.86 23.26 3.17
N MET A 124 -3.42 22.08 3.40
CA MET A 124 -4.87 21.89 3.53
C MET A 124 -5.40 22.11 4.95
N SER A 125 -4.52 22.14 5.96
CA SER A 125 -4.90 22.26 7.37
C SER A 125 -5.09 23.71 7.83
N LYS A 126 -6.25 23.99 8.46
CA LYS A 126 -6.61 25.26 9.09
C LYS A 126 -5.65 25.67 10.20
N ASN A 127 -5.15 24.69 10.95
CA ASN A 127 -4.20 24.88 12.03
C ASN A 127 -2.77 24.61 11.56
N LYS A 128 -1.77 25.11 12.31
CA LYS A 128 -0.39 24.67 12.10
C LYS A 128 -0.31 23.16 12.34
N LEU A 129 0.22 22.42 11.36
CA LEU A 129 0.29 20.97 11.45
C LEU A 129 1.09 20.55 12.71
N PRO A 130 0.52 19.77 13.63
CA PRO A 130 1.18 19.39 14.88
C PRO A 130 2.51 18.68 14.65
N LYS A 131 3.48 18.92 15.54
CA LYS A 131 4.82 18.30 15.45
C LYS A 131 4.73 16.78 15.54
N GLN A 132 3.81 16.27 16.36
CA GLN A 132 3.54 14.86 16.56
C GLN A 132 3.13 14.18 15.25
N VAL A 133 2.21 14.79 14.49
CA VAL A 133 1.78 14.30 13.18
C VAL A 133 2.95 14.29 12.19
N LYS A 134 3.76 15.36 12.15
CA LYS A 134 4.95 15.39 11.27
C LYS A 134 5.96 14.29 11.62
N ALA A 135 6.23 14.10 12.90
CA ALA A 135 7.14 13.06 13.38
C ALA A 135 6.60 11.66 13.03
N PHE A 136 5.31 11.41 13.29
CA PHE A 136 4.64 10.16 12.97
C PHE A 136 4.67 9.83 11.47
N VAL A 137 4.37 10.81 10.61
CA VAL A 137 4.47 10.62 9.16
C VAL A 137 5.90 10.27 8.75
N ARG A 138 6.91 10.95 9.27
CA ARG A 138 8.32 10.62 8.96
C ARG A 138 8.72 9.24 9.45
N ASP A 139 8.39 8.89 10.69
CA ASP A 139 8.71 7.59 11.29
C ASP A 139 8.09 6.43 10.50
N CYS A 140 6.83 6.58 10.06
CA CYS A 140 6.15 5.56 9.29
C CYS A 140 6.67 5.46 7.84
N THR A 141 7.02 6.57 7.21
CA THR A 141 7.30 6.59 5.76
C THR A 141 8.77 6.51 5.39
N GLN A 142 9.70 6.79 6.32
CA GLN A 142 11.14 6.74 6.03
C GLN A 142 11.65 5.33 5.73
N LYS A 143 11.08 4.31 6.36
CA LYS A 143 11.56 2.92 6.22
C LYS A 143 10.68 2.07 5.29
N TYR A 144 9.39 2.40 5.22
CA TYR A 144 8.42 1.67 4.41
C TYR A 144 8.47 2.13 2.97
N GLY A 145 8.18 1.21 2.05
CA GLY A 145 8.13 1.49 0.62
C GLY A 145 9.49 1.69 -0.05
N LYS A 146 10.57 1.35 0.64
CA LYS A 146 11.95 1.45 0.15
C LYS A 146 12.38 0.24 -0.66
N ALA A 147 11.86 -0.94 -0.31
CA ALA A 147 12.15 -2.19 -0.98
C ALA A 147 10.86 -2.85 -1.48
N LYS A 148 10.94 -3.46 -2.66
CA LYS A 148 9.86 -4.13 -3.38
C LYS A 148 10.30 -5.55 -3.68
N LEU A 149 9.43 -6.53 -3.45
CA LEU A 149 9.62 -7.89 -3.97
C LEU A 149 8.86 -7.98 -5.29
N VAL A 150 9.59 -8.10 -6.38
CA VAL A 150 9.04 -8.07 -7.73
C VAL A 150 9.15 -9.45 -8.36
N LEU A 151 8.01 -10.02 -8.76
CA LEU A 151 7.96 -11.22 -9.57
C LEU A 151 8.10 -10.83 -11.05
N LYS A 152 9.18 -11.29 -11.69
CA LYS A 152 9.43 -11.12 -13.13
C LYS A 152 9.87 -12.46 -13.72
N HIS A 153 9.24 -12.89 -14.81
CA HIS A 153 9.66 -14.11 -15.52
C HIS A 153 9.81 -15.33 -14.57
N ASN A 154 8.83 -15.56 -13.68
CA ASN A 154 8.86 -16.60 -12.63
C ASN A 154 10.07 -16.56 -11.68
N LYS A 155 10.79 -15.45 -11.63
CA LYS A 155 11.88 -15.21 -10.69
C LYS A 155 11.55 -14.03 -9.77
N PHE A 156 11.94 -14.15 -8.51
CA PHE A 156 11.74 -13.11 -7.52
C PHE A 156 12.97 -12.20 -7.47
N TYR A 157 12.74 -10.89 -7.44
CA TYR A 157 13.78 -9.88 -7.30
C TYR A 157 13.43 -8.94 -6.16
N VAL A 158 14.41 -8.62 -5.32
CA VAL A 158 14.26 -7.51 -4.37
C VAL A 158 14.80 -6.27 -5.06
N GLU A 159 13.96 -5.26 -5.25
CA GLU A 159 14.32 -3.97 -5.84
C GLU A 159 14.24 -2.86 -4.81
N SER A 160 15.25 -1.99 -4.75
CA SER A 160 15.23 -0.77 -3.96
C SER A 160 15.72 0.42 -4.77
N GLU A 161 14.98 1.52 -4.72
CA GLU A 161 15.38 2.82 -5.29
C GLU A 161 16.35 3.58 -4.37
N PHE A 162 16.60 3.05 -3.18
CA PHE A 162 17.45 3.67 -2.17
C PHE A 162 18.67 2.80 -1.96
N HIS A 163 19.85 3.43 -1.93
CA HIS A 163 21.07 2.82 -1.40
C HIS A 163 20.86 2.65 0.12
N THR A 164 20.13 1.60 0.50
CA THR A 164 20.06 1.17 1.89
C THR A 164 21.21 0.22 2.07
N GLU A 165 22.23 0.64 2.82
CA GLU A 165 23.39 -0.17 3.21
C GLU A 165 22.96 -1.53 3.83
N ASN A 166 21.73 -1.59 4.37
CA ASN A 166 21.13 -2.79 4.93
C ASN A 166 20.43 -3.72 3.93
N LEU A 167 20.31 -3.37 2.64
CA LEU A 167 19.71 -4.29 1.64
C LEU A 167 20.62 -5.48 1.35
N HIS A 168 21.94 -5.27 1.43
CA HIS A 168 22.95 -6.33 1.36
C HIS A 168 22.83 -7.32 2.52
N ILE A 169 22.17 -6.95 3.63
CA ILE A 169 21.89 -7.86 4.76
C ILE A 169 20.68 -8.76 4.45
N ILE A 170 19.89 -8.41 3.43
CA ILE A 170 18.79 -9.23 2.89
C ILE A 170 19.30 -10.14 1.75
N GLU A 171 20.53 -9.90 1.26
CA GLU A 171 21.23 -10.91 0.45
C GLU A 171 21.44 -12.15 1.33
N GLU A 172 21.36 -13.30 0.68
CA GLU A 172 21.11 -14.62 1.28
C GLU A 172 21.91 -14.90 2.57
N PRO A 173 21.37 -15.66 3.55
CA PRO A 173 22.22 -16.23 4.59
C PRO A 173 23.33 -17.04 3.92
N GLU A 174 24.59 -16.73 4.25
CA GLU A 174 25.81 -17.30 3.66
C GLU A 174 25.65 -18.77 3.24
N ASP A 175 25.45 -19.00 1.94
CA ASP A 175 25.71 -20.30 1.29
C ASP A 175 26.98 -20.12 0.45
N ASP A 176 28.08 -20.65 0.98
CA ASP A 176 29.45 -20.71 0.44
C ASP A 176 29.55 -21.58 -0.85
N SER A 177 28.72 -21.33 -1.86
CA SER A 177 28.91 -22.02 -3.15
C SER A 177 28.50 -21.17 -4.35
N ASP A 178 29.55 -20.79 -5.06
CA ASP A 178 29.65 -20.45 -6.48
C ASP A 178 29.27 -19.02 -6.88
N GLU A 179 30.30 -18.17 -6.80
CA GLU A 179 30.48 -16.95 -7.59
C GLU A 179 30.27 -17.23 -9.08
N GLU A 180 29.22 -16.67 -9.67
CA GLU A 180 29.24 -16.26 -11.07
C GLU A 180 28.98 -14.75 -11.12
N GLU A 181 30.08 -13.99 -11.12
CA GLU A 181 30.11 -12.56 -11.43
C GLU A 181 29.75 -12.35 -12.91
N GLU A 182 28.58 -11.76 -13.19
CA GLU A 182 28.39 -11.07 -14.48
C GLU A 182 28.86 -9.62 -14.34
N GLU A 183 30.16 -9.41 -14.60
CA GLU A 183 30.74 -8.10 -14.85
C GLU A 183 30.15 -7.47 -16.13
N GLY A 184 29.41 -6.38 -15.95
CA GLY A 184 29.01 -5.48 -17.03
C GLY A 184 29.38 -4.03 -16.70
N GLN A 185 30.67 -3.69 -16.80
CA GLN A 185 31.14 -2.32 -16.65
C GLN A 185 30.61 -1.41 -17.77
N GLN A 186 30.09 -0.23 -17.41
CA GLN A 186 30.45 1.00 -18.11
C GLN A 186 30.34 2.21 -17.18
N ALA A 187 31.52 2.77 -16.87
CA ALA A 187 31.70 4.04 -16.21
C ALA A 187 31.37 5.20 -17.17
N GLY A 188 30.46 6.07 -16.76
CA GLY A 188 30.14 7.33 -17.44
C GLY A 188 29.56 8.33 -16.46
N GLN A 189 30.26 9.45 -16.23
CA GLN A 189 29.82 10.53 -15.36
C GLN A 189 28.59 11.29 -15.93
N LYS A 190 27.77 11.81 -14.99
CA LYS A 190 26.72 12.88 -15.09
C LYS A 190 25.30 12.49 -15.51
N LYS A 191 24.42 12.33 -14.52
CA LYS A 191 23.24 13.19 -14.20
C LYS A 191 22.24 12.38 -13.38
N GLY A 192 22.16 12.60 -12.07
CA GLY A 192 20.99 12.35 -11.18
C GLY A 192 19.98 11.24 -11.53
N THR A 193 20.41 10.08 -12.02
CA THR A 193 19.54 8.92 -12.21
C THR A 193 19.58 8.12 -10.92
N LYS A 194 18.45 8.02 -10.23
CA LYS A 194 18.27 7.11 -9.09
C LYS A 194 18.70 5.71 -9.53
N GLN A 195 19.83 5.22 -9.01
CA GLN A 195 20.31 3.87 -9.29
C GLN A 195 19.43 2.91 -8.51
N VAL A 196 18.66 2.09 -9.22
CA VAL A 196 17.85 1.03 -8.61
C VAL A 196 18.77 -0.17 -8.40
N VAL A 197 18.90 -0.61 -7.15
CA VAL A 197 19.62 -1.84 -6.81
C VAL A 197 18.61 -2.98 -6.90
N SER A 198 18.99 -4.07 -7.56
CA SER A 198 18.16 -5.27 -7.66
C SER A 198 18.99 -6.55 -7.61
N PHE A 199 18.58 -7.51 -6.80
CA PHE A 199 19.17 -8.84 -6.74
C PHE A 199 18.07 -9.92 -6.80
N GLN A 200 18.43 -11.09 -7.33
CA GLN A 200 17.52 -12.23 -7.45
C GLN A 200 17.44 -12.99 -6.12
N VAL A 201 16.26 -13.50 -5.78
CA VAL A 201 16.04 -14.35 -4.61
C VAL A 201 15.50 -15.71 -5.07
N LYS A 202 16.04 -16.80 -4.51
CA LYS A 202 15.52 -18.16 -4.73
C LYS A 202 14.08 -18.27 -4.21
N GLY A 203 13.19 -18.89 -4.99
CA GLY A 203 11.75 -18.97 -4.68
C GLY A 203 11.45 -19.57 -3.30
N GLU A 204 12.25 -20.53 -2.87
CA GLU A 204 12.15 -21.21 -1.57
C GLU A 204 12.50 -20.30 -0.38
N LEU A 205 13.36 -19.30 -0.61
CA LEU A 205 13.83 -18.36 0.41
C LEU A 205 12.97 -17.09 0.50
N VAL A 206 12.02 -16.88 -0.42
CA VAL A 206 11.17 -15.67 -0.46
C VAL A 206 10.50 -15.39 0.88
N GLU A 207 9.97 -16.42 1.53
CA GLU A 207 9.30 -16.26 2.83
C GLU A 207 10.27 -15.92 3.96
N GLN A 208 11.50 -16.46 3.91
CA GLN A 208 12.55 -16.11 4.87
C GLN A 208 13.02 -14.67 4.67
N VAL A 209 13.21 -14.27 3.42
CA VAL A 209 13.59 -12.90 3.02
C VAL A 209 12.53 -11.89 3.46
N LYS A 210 11.23 -12.17 3.22
CA LYS A 210 10.12 -11.32 3.70
C LYS A 210 10.14 -11.17 5.22
N ARG A 211 10.39 -12.26 5.94
CA ARG A 211 10.48 -12.28 7.41
C ARG A 211 11.64 -11.43 7.90
N GLN A 212 12.85 -11.67 7.40
CA GLN A 212 14.04 -10.89 7.77
C GLN A 212 13.85 -9.40 7.47
N ALA A 213 13.27 -9.08 6.32
CA ALA A 213 12.96 -7.71 5.94
C ALA A 213 11.99 -7.03 6.92
N ILE A 214 10.97 -7.73 7.42
CA ILE A 214 10.10 -7.24 8.50
C ILE A 214 10.90 -7.03 9.79
N GLU A 215 11.80 -7.95 10.15
CA GLU A 215 12.60 -7.84 11.37
C GLU A 215 13.52 -6.61 11.35
N LEU A 216 14.15 -6.35 10.20
CA LEU A 216 14.98 -5.18 9.90
C LEU A 216 14.18 -3.86 9.74
N ASP A 217 12.83 -3.90 9.85
CA ASP A 217 11.93 -2.76 9.71
C ASP A 217 11.88 -2.19 8.27
N TYR A 218 12.16 -3.04 7.26
CA TYR A 218 12.05 -2.79 5.82
C TYR A 218 11.09 -3.78 5.13
N PRO A 219 9.79 -3.78 5.44
CA PRO A 219 8.87 -4.74 4.84
C PRO A 219 8.79 -4.58 3.32
N LEU A 220 8.87 -5.71 2.63
CA LEU A 220 8.82 -5.77 1.17
C LEU A 220 7.40 -5.61 0.66
N MET A 221 7.26 -4.84 -0.42
CA MET A 221 5.99 -4.71 -1.13
C MET A 221 5.95 -5.66 -2.31
N ASP A 222 4.94 -6.54 -2.35
CA ASP A 222 4.78 -7.52 -3.42
C ASP A 222 4.23 -6.87 -4.70
N GLU A 223 5.01 -6.96 -5.76
CA GLU A 223 4.66 -6.50 -7.10
C GLU A 223 4.79 -7.63 -8.13
N TYR A 224 3.91 -7.61 -9.12
CA TYR A 224 3.96 -8.52 -10.25
C TYR A 224 4.07 -7.74 -11.56
N ASP A 225 5.13 -8.00 -12.33
CA ASP A 225 5.34 -7.39 -13.65
C ASP A 225 4.60 -8.18 -14.75
N PHE A 226 3.27 -8.14 -14.69
CA PHE A 226 2.42 -8.88 -15.61
C PHE A 226 2.55 -8.44 -17.07
N ARG A 227 2.98 -7.19 -17.34
CA ARG A 227 3.11 -6.66 -18.71
C ARG A 227 4.33 -7.21 -19.43
N ASN A 228 5.43 -7.42 -18.72
CA ASN A 228 6.66 -7.95 -19.30
C ASN A 228 6.76 -9.47 -19.17
N ASP A 229 5.88 -10.11 -18.41
CA ASP A 229 5.85 -11.56 -18.28
C ASP A 229 5.40 -12.24 -19.58
N LYS A 230 6.36 -12.82 -20.30
CA LYS A 230 6.14 -13.66 -21.49
C LYS A 230 6.20 -15.16 -21.21
N ILE A 231 6.58 -15.55 -19.99
CA ILE A 231 6.69 -16.96 -19.61
C ILE A 231 5.30 -17.50 -19.34
N ASN A 232 4.52 -16.77 -18.55
CA ASN A 232 3.14 -17.15 -18.30
C ASN A 232 2.27 -16.68 -19.48
N PRO A 233 1.57 -17.58 -20.18
CA PRO A 233 0.75 -17.20 -21.33
C PRO A 233 -0.43 -16.33 -20.90
N ASP A 234 -0.81 -15.40 -21.77
CA ASP A 234 -2.06 -14.66 -21.60
C ASP A 234 -3.26 -15.60 -21.81
N VAL A 235 -4.30 -15.44 -21.00
CA VAL A 235 -5.56 -16.16 -21.17
C VAL A 235 -6.29 -15.58 -22.39
N PRO A 236 -6.49 -16.37 -23.46
CA PRO A 236 -7.16 -15.88 -24.66
C PRO A 236 -8.62 -15.53 -24.34
N LYS A 237 -9.12 -14.45 -24.97
CA LYS A 237 -10.50 -13.94 -24.82
C LYS A 237 -10.90 -13.50 -23.40
N MET A 238 -9.94 -13.03 -22.61
CA MET A 238 -10.21 -12.43 -21.29
C MET A 238 -10.49 -10.92 -21.40
N ASP A 239 -11.50 -10.54 -22.18
CA ASP A 239 -11.91 -9.14 -22.34
C ASP A 239 -13.32 -8.91 -21.78
N LEU A 240 -13.52 -7.74 -21.17
CA LEU A 240 -14.85 -7.33 -20.72
C LEU A 240 -15.78 -7.15 -21.92
N LYS A 241 -17.07 -7.45 -21.74
CA LYS A 241 -18.07 -7.19 -22.77
C LYS A 241 -18.11 -5.68 -23.11
N PRO A 242 -18.27 -5.28 -24.38
CA PRO A 242 -18.15 -3.86 -24.78
C PRO A 242 -19.11 -2.88 -24.07
N HIS A 243 -20.25 -3.37 -23.60
CA HIS A 243 -21.25 -2.57 -22.88
C HIS A 243 -21.02 -2.54 -21.36
N THR A 244 -20.11 -3.37 -20.84
CA THR A 244 -19.77 -3.39 -19.42
C THR A 244 -18.95 -2.17 -19.08
N ARG A 245 -19.55 -1.23 -18.35
CA ARG A 245 -18.87 -0.04 -17.85
C ARG A 245 -18.61 -0.16 -16.36
N ILE A 246 -17.37 0.06 -15.98
CA ILE A 246 -16.97 0.18 -14.57
C ILE A 246 -17.38 1.55 -14.04
N ARG A 247 -17.69 1.61 -12.74
CA ARG A 247 -18.06 2.86 -12.08
C ARG A 247 -16.80 3.60 -11.63
N ARG A 248 -16.88 4.93 -11.54
CA ARG A 248 -15.75 5.81 -11.17
C ARG A 248 -15.02 5.37 -9.89
N TYR A 249 -15.73 4.86 -8.87
CA TYR A 249 -15.09 4.38 -7.65
C TYR A 249 -14.30 3.07 -7.83
N GLN A 250 -14.72 2.21 -8.76
CA GLN A 250 -14.02 0.97 -9.11
C GLN A 250 -12.74 1.29 -9.89
N GLU A 251 -12.83 2.21 -10.86
CA GLU A 251 -11.67 2.75 -11.59
C GLU A 251 -10.63 3.29 -10.61
N ARG A 252 -11.06 4.13 -9.67
CA ARG A 252 -10.17 4.70 -8.65
C ARG A 252 -9.53 3.66 -7.75
N ALA A 253 -10.25 2.58 -7.41
CA ALA A 253 -9.68 1.49 -6.63
C ALA A 253 -8.62 0.71 -7.42
N LEU A 254 -8.90 0.39 -8.68
CA LEU A 254 -7.99 -0.34 -9.56
C LEU A 254 -6.75 0.50 -9.94
N ALA A 255 -6.91 1.81 -10.12
CA ALA A 255 -5.81 2.73 -10.38
C ALA A 255 -4.79 2.79 -9.22
N LYS A 256 -5.17 2.40 -8.00
CA LYS A 256 -4.21 2.25 -6.89
C LYS A 256 -3.48 0.90 -6.94
N MET A 257 -4.17 -0.16 -7.34
CA MET A 257 -3.61 -1.51 -7.47
C MET A 257 -2.60 -1.60 -8.63
N PHE A 258 -2.88 -0.95 -9.75
CA PHE A 258 -2.00 -0.93 -10.92
C PHE A 258 -1.16 0.35 -10.97
N GLY A 259 0.13 0.23 -11.23
CA GLY A 259 1.03 1.38 -11.37
C GLY A 259 2.31 1.00 -12.10
N ASN A 260 2.82 1.89 -12.96
CA ASN A 260 4.07 1.68 -13.71
C ASN A 260 4.14 0.34 -14.48
N GLY A 261 2.99 -0.19 -14.92
CA GLY A 261 2.92 -1.47 -15.63
C GLY A 261 2.99 -2.72 -14.75
N ARG A 262 3.02 -2.56 -13.42
CA ARG A 262 3.01 -3.64 -12.44
C ARG A 262 1.69 -3.67 -11.67
N ALA A 263 1.35 -4.84 -11.15
CA ALA A 263 0.24 -5.05 -10.23
C ALA A 263 0.79 -5.16 -8.81
N ARG A 264 0.23 -4.41 -7.87
CA ARG A 264 0.57 -4.48 -6.45
C ARG A 264 -0.38 -5.42 -5.72
N SER A 265 0.15 -6.23 -4.81
CA SER A 265 -0.68 -6.97 -3.85
C SER A 265 -1.36 -6.00 -2.89
N GLY A 266 -2.63 -6.25 -2.57
CA GLY A 266 -3.39 -5.38 -1.67
C GLY A 266 -4.84 -5.78 -1.49
N ILE A 267 -5.53 -5.03 -0.62
CA ILE A 267 -6.93 -5.27 -0.26
C ILE A 267 -7.80 -4.11 -0.76
N ILE A 268 -8.85 -4.44 -1.51
CA ILE A 268 -9.88 -3.49 -1.92
C ILE A 268 -11.15 -3.75 -1.12
N VAL A 269 -11.55 -2.75 -0.31
CA VAL A 269 -12.76 -2.84 0.53
C VAL A 269 -13.93 -2.15 -0.19
N LEU A 270 -14.99 -2.91 -0.48
CA LEU A 270 -16.21 -2.42 -1.12
C LEU A 270 -17.45 -2.89 -0.35
N PRO A 271 -18.51 -2.06 -0.19
CA PRO A 271 -19.76 -2.47 0.45
C PRO A 271 -20.53 -3.48 -0.41
N CYS A 272 -21.51 -4.16 0.17
CA CYS A 272 -22.37 -5.09 -0.57
C CYS A 272 -23.13 -4.34 -1.70
N GLY A 273 -23.26 -4.96 -2.87
CA GLY A 273 -23.89 -4.32 -4.03
C GLY A 273 -23.02 -3.33 -4.83
N ALA A 274 -21.82 -2.96 -4.35
CA ALA A 274 -20.92 -2.04 -5.07
C ALA A 274 -20.19 -2.69 -6.27
N GLY A 275 -20.53 -3.92 -6.66
CA GLY A 275 -19.89 -4.61 -7.78
C GLY A 275 -18.49 -5.11 -7.45
N LYS A 276 -18.33 -5.82 -6.32
CA LYS A 276 -17.06 -6.45 -5.93
C LYS A 276 -16.54 -7.40 -7.02
N THR A 277 -17.44 -8.23 -7.56
CA THR A 277 -17.14 -9.18 -8.64
C THR A 277 -16.65 -8.46 -9.89
N LEU A 278 -17.34 -7.42 -10.34
CA LEU A 278 -16.93 -6.66 -11.52
C LEU A 278 -15.54 -6.04 -11.33
N THR A 279 -15.24 -5.53 -10.13
CA THR A 279 -13.92 -4.98 -9.80
C THR A 279 -12.82 -6.05 -9.92
N GLY A 280 -13.06 -7.25 -9.39
CA GLY A 280 -12.13 -8.38 -9.51
C GLY A 280 -11.94 -8.88 -10.94
N VAL A 281 -13.03 -9.01 -11.70
CA VAL A 281 -12.97 -9.38 -13.13
C VAL A 281 -12.21 -8.35 -13.95
N THR A 282 -12.40 -7.05 -13.66
CA THR A 282 -11.65 -5.98 -14.33
C THR A 282 -10.15 -6.04 -13.98
N ALA A 283 -9.80 -6.34 -12.73
CA ALA A 283 -8.40 -6.55 -12.35
C ALA A 283 -7.79 -7.74 -13.10
N ALA A 284 -8.52 -8.86 -13.16
CA ALA A 284 -8.10 -10.07 -13.86
C ALA A 284 -7.92 -9.81 -15.38
N GLN A 285 -8.86 -9.12 -16.01
CA GLN A 285 -8.79 -8.67 -17.40
C GLN A 285 -7.62 -7.71 -17.68
N THR A 286 -7.23 -6.90 -16.70
CA THR A 286 -6.05 -6.02 -16.82
C THR A 286 -4.75 -6.82 -16.79
N ILE A 287 -4.68 -7.84 -15.92
CA ILE A 287 -3.49 -8.70 -15.75
C ILE A 287 -3.35 -9.70 -16.90
N LYS A 288 -4.47 -10.21 -17.44
CA LYS A 288 -4.55 -11.19 -18.54
C LYS A 288 -3.88 -12.54 -18.29
N LYS A 289 -3.52 -12.86 -17.05
CA LYS A 289 -2.95 -14.17 -16.66
C LYS A 289 -4.00 -15.05 -15.99
N SER A 290 -3.67 -16.32 -15.77
CA SER A 290 -4.50 -17.25 -14.99
C SER A 290 -4.80 -16.69 -13.60
N VAL A 291 -6.09 -16.61 -13.24
CA VAL A 291 -6.55 -16.08 -11.95
C VAL A 291 -7.30 -17.16 -11.18
N VAL A 292 -6.98 -17.30 -9.90
CA VAL A 292 -7.71 -18.14 -8.96
C VAL A 292 -8.61 -17.27 -8.09
N CYS A 293 -9.92 -17.52 -8.13
CA CYS A 293 -10.91 -16.82 -7.30
C CYS A 293 -11.32 -17.72 -6.13
N LEU A 294 -10.97 -17.32 -4.91
CA LEU A 294 -11.36 -18.03 -3.69
C LEU A 294 -12.63 -17.41 -3.10
N ALA A 295 -13.61 -18.24 -2.76
CA ALA A 295 -14.87 -17.82 -2.15
C ALA A 295 -15.23 -18.70 -0.96
N THR A 296 -15.96 -18.15 0.00
CA THR A 296 -16.30 -18.84 1.26
C THR A 296 -17.35 -19.93 1.11
N ASN A 297 -18.18 -19.90 0.06
CA ASN A 297 -19.21 -20.90 -0.20
C ASN A 297 -19.49 -21.09 -1.69
N ALA A 298 -20.07 -22.24 -2.04
CA ALA A 298 -20.39 -22.62 -3.42
C ALA A 298 -21.38 -21.64 -4.10
N VAL A 299 -22.31 -21.04 -3.34
CA VAL A 299 -23.28 -20.06 -3.86
C VAL A 299 -22.59 -18.79 -4.34
N SER A 300 -21.51 -18.37 -3.69
CA SER A 300 -20.68 -17.22 -4.12
C SER A 300 -19.90 -17.53 -5.39
N VAL A 301 -19.44 -18.78 -5.56
CA VAL A 301 -18.79 -19.24 -6.80
C VAL A 301 -19.78 -19.17 -7.96
N LEU A 302 -21.01 -19.65 -7.77
CA LEU A 302 -22.05 -19.59 -8.79
C LEU A 302 -22.39 -18.13 -9.14
N HIS A 303 -22.60 -17.25 -8.15
CA HIS A 303 -22.85 -15.83 -8.41
C HIS A 303 -21.66 -15.14 -9.13
N GLY A 304 -20.43 -15.55 -8.83
CA GLY A 304 -19.23 -15.11 -9.52
C GLY A 304 -19.22 -15.53 -10.98
N ASN A 305 -19.55 -16.79 -11.28
CA ASN A 305 -19.57 -17.34 -12.63
C ASN A 305 -20.74 -16.78 -13.48
N SER A 306 -21.95 -16.73 -12.93
CA SER A 306 -23.15 -16.28 -13.66
C SER A 306 -23.12 -14.80 -14.03
N ASN A 307 -22.52 -13.94 -13.20
CA ASN A 307 -22.43 -12.51 -13.47
C ASN A 307 -21.15 -12.09 -14.20
N SER A 308 -20.11 -12.92 -14.20
CA SER A 308 -18.86 -12.62 -14.92
C SER A 308 -18.91 -13.07 -16.38
N SER A 309 -19.74 -14.06 -16.73
CA SER A 309 -19.83 -14.65 -18.08
C SER A 309 -18.50 -14.61 -18.85
N LEU A 310 -17.48 -15.16 -18.19
CA LEU A 310 -16.40 -15.87 -18.87
C LEU A 310 -17.02 -17.20 -19.30
N ASP A 311 -17.80 -17.18 -20.39
CA ASP A 311 -18.36 -18.40 -20.95
C ASP A 311 -17.20 -19.28 -21.39
N GLN A 312 -16.90 -20.29 -20.57
CA GLN A 312 -16.17 -21.48 -21.00
C GLN A 312 -17.03 -22.20 -22.03
N HIS A 313 -16.86 -21.83 -23.29
CA HIS A 313 -17.18 -22.71 -24.40
C HIS A 313 -15.87 -23.12 -25.08
N SER A 314 -15.54 -24.40 -24.85
CA SER A 314 -14.58 -25.28 -25.56
C SER A 314 -13.10 -25.01 -25.35
#